data_AF-A0ABC9PWK2-F1
#
_entry.id   AF-A0ABC9PWK2-F1
#
_cell.length_a   1.000
_cell.length_b   1.000
_cell.length_c   1.000
_cell.angle_alpha   90.00
_cell.angle_beta   90.00
_cell.angle_gamma   90.00
#
_symmetry.space_group_name_H-M   'P 1'
#
loop_
_entity.id
_entity.type
_entity.pdbx_description
1 polymer ?
#
loop_
_entity_poly.entity_id
_entity_poly.type
_entity_poly.pdbx_seq_one_letter_code
_entity_poly.pdbx_strand_id
1 'polypeptide(L)'
;KYDFEKVFQSHHNMMVAHARAVKLFKDGGYQGEIGVVHALPTKYPFDPSNPEDVRAAELEDIIHNKFILDATYLGKYSRETMEGVQHILSVNGGKLNITDEDYAILDAAKDLNDFLGINYYMSDWMRGYDGESEITHNATGDKGGSKYQLKGVGQREFDVDVPRTDWDWMIYPQGLYDQIMRVVKDYPNYHKIYITENGLGYKDEFIESEKTVHDDARIDYVRQHLNVIADAIKDGANVKGYFIWSLMDVFSWSNGYEKRYGLFYVDFETQERYPKKSAYWYKELAETKEIK
;
A
#
# COMPACT_ATOMS: atom_id res chain seq x y z
N LYS A 1 -9.05 -4.63 21.03
CA LYS A 1 -8.67 -3.20 21.20
C LYS A 1 -7.43 -2.96 20.35
N TYR A 2 -7.42 -1.91 19.53
CA TYR A 2 -6.26 -1.57 18.72
C TYR A 2 -5.11 -1.13 19.64
N ASP A 3 -3.92 -1.72 19.46
CA ASP A 3 -2.77 -1.55 20.36
C ASP A 3 -1.68 -0.74 19.64
N PHE A 4 -1.78 0.58 19.73
CA PHE A 4 -0.89 1.50 19.02
C PHE A 4 0.58 1.35 19.45
N GLU A 5 0.85 1.06 20.72
CA GLU A 5 2.21 0.80 21.20
C GLU A 5 2.85 -0.33 20.40
N LYS A 6 2.15 -1.46 20.28
CA LYS A 6 2.68 -2.61 19.53
C LYS A 6 2.76 -2.35 18.03
N VAL A 7 1.84 -1.59 17.45
CA VAL A 7 1.90 -1.21 16.03
C VAL A 7 3.20 -0.45 15.74
N PHE A 8 3.44 0.65 16.47
CA PHE A 8 4.62 1.47 16.27
C PHE A 8 5.92 0.75 16.67
N GLN A 9 5.91 -0.01 17.78
CA GLN A 9 7.09 -0.78 18.19
C GLN A 9 7.42 -1.89 17.18
N SER A 10 6.42 -2.55 16.61
CA SER A 10 6.61 -3.55 15.56
C SER A 10 7.21 -2.92 14.31
N HIS A 11 6.64 -1.79 13.85
CA HIS A 11 7.18 -1.04 12.72
C HIS A 11 8.65 -0.66 12.96
N HIS A 12 8.98 -0.12 14.12
CA HIS A 12 10.35 0.23 14.48
C HIS A 12 11.28 -1.00 14.44
N ASN A 13 10.95 -2.06 15.17
CA ASN A 13 11.79 -3.25 15.28
C ASN A 13 12.01 -3.93 13.92
N MET A 14 10.98 -4.01 13.09
CA MET A 14 11.09 -4.57 11.74
C MET A 14 11.97 -3.71 10.83
N MET A 15 11.88 -2.38 10.94
CA MET A 15 12.75 -1.47 10.19
C MET A 15 14.22 -1.53 10.65
N VAL A 16 14.48 -1.71 11.94
CA VAL A 16 15.84 -1.96 12.47
C VAL A 16 16.38 -3.29 11.91
N ALA A 17 15.57 -4.35 11.88
CA ALA A 17 15.97 -5.63 11.31
C ALA A 17 16.29 -5.51 9.81
N HIS A 18 15.47 -4.78 9.05
CA HIS A 18 15.72 -4.45 7.65
C HIS A 18 17.05 -3.73 7.46
N ALA A 19 17.28 -2.65 8.22
CA ALA A 19 18.51 -1.87 8.15
C ALA A 19 19.77 -2.71 8.43
N ARG A 20 19.72 -3.60 9.44
CA ARG A 20 20.80 -4.58 9.71
C ARG A 20 21.06 -5.49 8.51
N ALA A 21 20.00 -6.03 7.91
CA ALA A 21 20.10 -6.97 6.79
C ALA A 21 20.63 -6.29 5.51
N VAL A 22 20.16 -5.09 5.19
CA VAL A 22 20.67 -4.29 4.06
C VAL A 22 22.14 -3.97 4.25
N LYS A 23 22.52 -3.49 5.45
CA LYS A 23 23.92 -3.22 5.75
C LYS A 23 24.80 -4.47 5.58
N LEU A 24 24.35 -5.62 6.09
CA LEU A 24 25.06 -6.89 5.93
C LEU A 24 25.21 -7.29 4.45
N PHE A 25 24.16 -7.11 3.65
CA PHE A 25 24.21 -7.39 2.21
C PHE A 25 25.27 -6.51 1.50
N LYS A 26 25.33 -5.22 1.84
CA LYS A 26 26.30 -4.28 1.26
C LYS A 26 27.73 -4.56 1.75
N ASP A 27 27.93 -4.76 3.05
CA ASP A 27 29.24 -5.05 3.64
C ASP A 27 29.83 -6.38 3.12
N GLY A 28 28.97 -7.35 2.80
CA GLY A 28 29.37 -8.63 2.20
C GLY A 28 29.79 -8.54 0.72
N GLY A 29 29.57 -7.41 0.05
CA GLY A 29 29.92 -7.23 -1.37
C GLY A 29 29.13 -8.14 -2.33
N TYR A 30 27.96 -8.62 -1.91
CA TYR A 30 27.12 -9.49 -2.74
C TYR A 30 26.68 -8.74 -4.01
N GLN A 31 26.60 -9.48 -5.12
CA GLN A 31 26.08 -8.96 -6.38
C GLN A 31 24.54 -8.95 -6.33
N GLY A 32 23.92 -7.86 -6.77
CA GLY A 32 22.47 -7.72 -6.85
C GLY A 32 21.97 -6.40 -6.26
N GLU A 33 20.65 -6.26 -6.22
CA GLU A 33 19.95 -5.12 -5.61
C GLU A 33 19.15 -5.61 -4.39
N ILE A 34 19.11 -4.81 -3.33
CA ILE A 34 18.30 -5.03 -2.14
C ILE A 34 17.50 -3.77 -1.82
N GLY A 35 16.26 -3.96 -1.37
CA GLY A 35 15.35 -2.88 -1.05
C GLY A 35 14.26 -3.34 -0.10
N VAL A 36 13.24 -2.49 0.07
CA VAL A 36 12.09 -2.77 0.93
C VAL A 36 10.80 -2.64 0.13
N VAL A 37 9.79 -3.43 0.50
CA VAL A 37 8.45 -3.38 -0.09
C VAL A 37 7.48 -2.86 0.96
N HIS A 38 6.92 -1.66 0.73
CA HIS A 38 5.99 -1.00 1.64
C HIS A 38 4.59 -0.92 1.04
N ALA A 39 3.58 -1.20 1.86
CA ALA A 39 2.20 -0.85 1.52
C ALA A 39 1.96 0.63 1.84
N LEU A 40 1.62 1.43 0.84
CA LEU A 40 1.53 2.89 0.97
C LEU A 40 0.18 3.43 0.45
N PRO A 41 -0.95 3.12 1.11
CA PRO A 41 -2.23 3.72 0.76
C PRO A 41 -2.21 5.22 1.07
N THR A 42 -2.59 6.03 0.08
CA THR A 42 -2.62 7.49 0.20
C THR A 42 -3.73 7.90 1.15
N LYS A 43 -3.44 8.83 2.06
CA LYS A 43 -4.40 9.35 3.04
C LYS A 43 -4.79 10.77 2.66
N TYR A 44 -6.07 10.98 2.42
CA TYR A 44 -6.63 12.30 2.11
C TYR A 44 -7.51 12.78 3.26
N PRO A 45 -7.56 14.10 3.53
CA PRO A 45 -8.65 14.64 4.34
C PRO A 45 -9.96 14.52 3.57
N PHE A 46 -11.06 14.23 4.28
CA PHE A 46 -12.39 14.21 3.70
C PHE A 46 -12.77 15.61 3.17
N ASP A 47 -12.68 16.64 4.02
CA ASP A 47 -12.74 18.04 3.61
C ASP A 47 -11.35 18.70 3.77
N PRO A 48 -10.64 19.03 2.67
CA PRO A 48 -9.31 19.65 2.74
C PRO A 48 -9.31 21.06 3.34
N SER A 49 -10.48 21.70 3.48
CA SER A 49 -10.62 23.01 4.14
C SER A 49 -10.87 22.89 5.65
N ASN A 50 -11.21 21.69 6.14
CA ASN A 50 -11.43 21.42 7.56
C ASN A 50 -10.10 20.99 8.23
N PRO A 51 -9.56 21.77 9.19
CA PRO A 51 -8.33 21.43 9.88
C PRO A 51 -8.37 20.10 10.64
N GLU A 52 -9.54 19.67 11.12
CA GLU A 52 -9.69 18.40 11.84
C GLU A 52 -9.51 17.21 10.89
N ASP A 53 -10.05 17.29 9.68
CA ASP A 53 -9.92 16.26 8.64
C ASP A 53 -8.48 16.19 8.12
N VAL A 54 -7.83 17.35 7.95
CA VAL A 54 -6.39 17.43 7.60
C VAL A 54 -5.54 16.77 8.66
N ARG A 55 -5.79 17.05 9.94
CA ARG A 55 -5.05 16.43 11.04
C ARG A 55 -5.33 14.93 11.13
N ALA A 56 -6.56 14.49 10.87
CA ALA A 56 -6.92 13.08 10.86
C ALA A 56 -6.18 12.31 9.77
N ALA A 57 -6.10 12.86 8.55
CA ALA A 57 -5.34 12.29 7.45
C ALA A 57 -3.84 12.22 7.75
N GLU A 58 -3.27 13.27 8.34
CA GLU A 58 -1.86 13.30 8.74
C GLU A 58 -1.53 12.22 9.79
N LEU A 59 -2.35 12.08 10.84
CA LEU A 59 -2.13 11.08 11.89
C LEU A 59 -2.30 9.65 11.37
N GLU A 60 -3.31 9.40 10.53
CA GLU A 60 -3.51 8.12 9.85
C GLU A 60 -2.32 7.77 8.96
N ASP A 61 -1.78 8.75 8.24
CA ASP A 61 -0.59 8.59 7.42
C ASP A 61 0.66 8.31 8.25
N ILE A 62 0.81 8.95 9.42
CA ILE A 62 1.91 8.66 10.35
C ILE A 62 1.87 7.21 10.81
N ILE A 63 0.69 6.66 11.12
CA ILE A 63 0.53 5.27 11.54
C ILE A 63 0.99 4.30 10.45
N HIS A 64 0.55 4.51 9.20
CA HIS A 64 0.69 3.49 8.15
C HIS A 64 1.90 3.71 7.22
N ASN A 65 2.32 4.96 7.01
CA ASN A 65 3.26 5.32 5.95
C ASN A 65 4.48 6.08 6.49
N LYS A 66 4.27 7.25 7.12
CA LYS A 66 5.37 8.19 7.41
C LYS A 66 6.37 7.63 8.41
N PHE A 67 5.91 6.90 9.44
CA PHE A 67 6.81 6.32 10.44
C PHE A 67 7.79 5.32 9.81
N ILE A 68 7.32 4.42 8.94
CA ILE A 68 8.18 3.45 8.25
C ILE A 68 9.05 4.10 7.17
N LEU A 69 8.55 5.11 6.43
CA LEU A 69 9.32 5.83 5.43
C LEU A 69 10.44 6.68 6.04
N ASP A 70 10.16 7.37 7.15
CA ASP A 70 11.17 8.13 7.89
C ASP A 70 12.31 7.21 8.37
N ALA A 71 11.99 6.06 8.97
CA ALA A 71 12.99 5.07 9.36
C ALA A 71 13.80 4.54 8.14
N THR A 72 13.14 4.37 6.99
CA THR A 72 13.77 3.86 5.76
C THR A 72 14.81 4.83 5.19
N TYR A 73 14.48 6.13 5.12
CA TYR A 73 15.23 7.09 4.31
C TYR A 73 15.88 8.24 5.09
N LEU A 74 15.36 8.57 6.27
CA LEU A 74 15.96 9.58 7.14
C LEU A 74 16.90 8.95 8.18
N GLY A 75 16.81 7.63 8.40
CA GLY A 75 17.54 6.93 9.46
C GLY A 75 17.06 7.27 10.88
N LYS A 76 15.97 8.03 10.97
CA LYS A 76 15.36 8.55 12.21
C LYS A 76 13.93 8.99 11.92
N TYR A 77 13.22 9.42 12.96
CA TYR A 77 11.87 9.96 12.82
C TYR A 77 11.89 11.49 12.78
N SER A 78 11.17 12.09 11.83
CA SER A 78 11.01 13.55 11.78
C SER A 78 10.26 14.06 13.02
N ARG A 79 10.38 15.36 13.28
CA ARG A 79 9.72 16.00 14.42
C ARG A 79 8.20 15.82 14.32
N GLU A 80 7.66 16.04 13.13
CA GLU A 80 6.24 15.92 12.81
C GLU A 80 5.74 14.49 13.06
N THR A 81 6.49 13.48 12.61
CA THR A 81 6.20 12.06 12.87
C THR A 81 6.17 11.79 14.38
N MET A 82 7.18 12.22 15.13
CA MET A 82 7.25 11.96 16.58
C MET A 82 6.17 12.71 17.36
N GLU A 83 5.81 13.93 16.96
CA GLU A 83 4.70 14.68 17.55
C GLU A 83 3.35 13.95 17.34
N GLY A 84 3.10 13.43 16.13
CA GLY A 84 1.90 12.62 15.85
C GLY A 84 1.86 11.31 16.63
N VAL A 85 2.97 10.58 16.70
CA VAL A 85 3.09 9.34 17.48
C VAL A 85 2.84 9.61 18.97
N GLN A 86 3.46 10.65 19.53
CA GLN A 86 3.29 11.02 20.93
C GLN A 86 1.85 11.41 21.25
N HIS A 87 1.21 12.18 20.37
CA HIS A 87 -0.22 12.47 20.47
C HIS A 87 -1.06 11.19 20.54
N ILE A 88 -0.90 10.28 19.57
CA ILE A 88 -1.66 9.02 19.50
C ILE A 88 -1.48 8.19 20.77
N LEU A 89 -0.24 8.02 21.24
CA LEU A 89 0.07 7.23 22.45
C LEU A 89 -0.40 7.93 23.73
N SER A 90 -0.39 9.26 23.80
CA SER A 90 -0.91 9.99 24.96
C SER A 90 -2.42 9.78 25.14
N VAL A 91 -3.17 9.67 24.04
CA VAL A 91 -4.63 9.48 24.04
C VAL A 91 -5.00 8.01 24.30
N ASN A 92 -4.25 7.08 23.71
CA ASN A 92 -4.61 5.66 23.69
C ASN A 92 -3.85 4.81 24.73
N GLY A 93 -2.82 5.39 25.34
CA GLY A 93 -1.86 4.71 26.20
C GLY A 93 -0.74 4.04 25.42
N GLY A 94 0.43 3.98 26.05
CA GLY A 94 1.57 3.22 25.60
C GLY A 94 2.86 4.03 25.49
N LYS A 95 3.98 3.35 25.31
CA LYS A 95 5.30 3.98 25.19
C LYS A 95 6.19 3.19 24.23
N LEU A 96 6.94 3.91 23.38
CA LEU A 96 7.96 3.30 22.54
C LEU A 96 9.28 3.12 23.28
N ASN A 97 9.94 2.02 22.99
CA ASN A 97 11.33 1.76 23.32
C ASN A 97 12.15 1.83 22.02
N ILE A 98 12.77 2.98 21.78
CA ILE A 98 13.69 3.23 20.68
C ILE A 98 15.02 3.62 21.31
N THR A 99 16.09 2.89 21.00
CA THR A 99 17.41 3.13 21.59
C THR A 99 18.31 3.93 20.65
N ASP A 100 19.39 4.51 21.19
CA ASP A 100 20.41 5.16 20.37
C ASP A 100 21.12 4.17 19.42
N GLU A 101 21.21 2.89 19.82
CA GLU A 101 21.71 1.82 18.95
C GLU A 101 20.79 1.62 17.75
N ASP A 102 19.48 1.63 17.95
CA ASP A 102 18.51 1.50 16.86
C ASP A 102 18.64 2.65 15.86
N TYR A 103 18.76 3.90 16.33
CA TYR A 103 19.01 5.05 15.46
C TYR A 103 20.32 4.93 14.69
N ALA A 104 21.40 4.50 15.32
CA ALA A 104 22.68 4.31 14.65
C ALA A 104 22.58 3.27 13.52
N ILE A 105 21.79 2.21 13.73
CA ILE A 105 21.57 1.16 12.74
C ILE A 105 20.72 1.66 11.56
N LEU A 106 19.64 2.38 11.84
CA LEU A 106 18.78 2.98 10.81
C LEU A 106 19.57 4.00 9.96
N ASP A 107 20.32 4.90 10.61
CA ASP A 107 21.14 5.90 9.92
C ASP A 107 22.23 5.28 9.04
N ALA A 108 22.86 4.19 9.51
CA ALA A 108 23.86 3.47 8.73
C ALA A 108 23.31 2.81 7.44
N ALA A 109 22.00 2.63 7.32
CA ALA A 109 21.35 1.95 6.18
C ALA A 109 20.50 2.87 5.29
N LYS A 110 20.26 4.12 5.68
CA LYS A 110 19.25 5.00 5.05
C LYS A 110 19.50 5.29 3.56
N ASP A 111 20.76 5.26 3.11
CA ASP A 111 21.17 5.48 1.72
C ASP A 111 21.62 4.18 1.01
N LEU A 112 21.33 3.00 1.60
CA LEU A 112 21.78 1.71 1.08
C LEU A 112 20.70 0.92 0.33
N ASN A 113 19.45 1.38 0.36
CA ASN A 113 18.35 0.75 -0.39
C ASN A 113 18.51 1.05 -1.89
N ASP A 114 18.56 0.02 -2.74
CA ASP A 114 18.69 0.19 -4.19
C ASP A 114 17.35 0.55 -4.85
N PHE A 115 16.24 0.17 -4.22
CA PHE A 115 14.88 0.47 -4.67
C PHE A 115 13.86 0.49 -3.51
N LEU A 116 12.75 1.17 -3.77
CA LEU A 116 11.49 1.07 -3.04
C LEU A 116 10.48 0.23 -3.84
N GLY A 117 9.95 -0.82 -3.24
CA GLY A 117 8.72 -1.45 -3.68
C GLY A 117 7.52 -0.74 -3.07
N ILE A 118 6.55 -0.34 -3.90
CA ILE A 118 5.28 0.23 -3.47
C ILE A 118 4.17 -0.77 -3.78
N ASN A 119 3.51 -1.25 -2.72
CA ASN A 119 2.24 -1.95 -2.82
C ASN A 119 1.11 -0.94 -2.64
N TYR A 120 0.26 -0.79 -3.67
CA TYR A 120 -0.84 0.17 -3.68
C TYR A 120 -2.09 -0.47 -4.26
N TYR A 121 -3.23 -0.25 -3.61
CA TYR A 121 -4.53 -0.76 -4.06
C TYR A 121 -5.63 0.29 -3.99
N MET A 122 -5.61 1.13 -2.97
CA MET A 122 -6.64 2.13 -2.71
C MET A 122 -6.06 3.29 -1.90
N SER A 123 -6.82 4.39 -1.87
CA SER A 123 -6.63 5.51 -0.94
C SER A 123 -7.71 5.48 0.14
N ASP A 124 -7.46 6.20 1.24
CA ASP A 124 -8.40 6.38 2.34
C ASP A 124 -8.69 7.88 2.55
N TRP A 125 -9.95 8.24 2.81
CA TRP A 125 -10.35 9.59 3.21
C TRP A 125 -10.65 9.63 4.70
N MET A 126 -10.06 10.59 5.41
CA MET A 126 -10.16 10.70 6.85
C MET A 126 -10.98 11.92 7.26
N ARG A 127 -11.93 11.70 8.18
CA ARG A 127 -12.66 12.76 8.88
C ARG A 127 -12.24 12.80 10.34
N GLY A 128 -12.26 13.99 10.96
CA GLY A 128 -12.13 14.16 12.40
C GLY A 128 -13.13 13.28 13.16
N TYR A 129 -12.69 12.67 14.27
CA TYR A 129 -13.50 11.75 15.07
C TYR A 129 -13.09 11.81 16.54
N ASP A 130 -14.07 11.98 17.42
CA ASP A 130 -13.89 12.17 18.87
C ASP A 130 -14.33 10.97 19.73
N GLY A 131 -14.91 9.93 19.11
CA GLY A 131 -15.38 8.74 19.81
C GLY A 131 -14.33 7.65 20.07
N GLU A 132 -14.80 6.46 20.43
CA GLU A 132 -13.95 5.30 20.75
C GLU A 132 -13.54 4.49 19.52
N SER A 133 -12.34 3.92 19.55
CA SER A 133 -11.83 3.11 18.44
C SER A 133 -12.69 1.88 18.16
N GLU A 134 -13.06 1.68 16.90
CA GLU A 134 -13.82 0.53 16.40
C GLU A 134 -13.33 0.19 14.99
N ILE A 135 -13.02 -1.09 14.77
CA ILE A 135 -12.59 -1.56 13.46
C ILE A 135 -13.37 -2.83 13.13
N THR A 136 -14.03 -2.81 11.98
CA THR A 136 -14.72 -3.94 11.38
C THR A 136 -14.15 -4.14 9.97
N HIS A 137 -13.58 -5.31 9.73
CA HIS A 137 -13.07 -5.69 8.42
C HIS A 137 -14.16 -6.38 7.60
N ASN A 138 -14.47 -5.85 6.41
CA ASN A 138 -15.29 -6.58 5.44
C ASN A 138 -14.49 -7.74 4.85
N ALA A 139 -14.71 -8.93 5.40
CA ALA A 139 -14.07 -10.17 4.94
C ALA A 139 -14.86 -10.85 3.81
N THR A 140 -16.17 -10.68 3.79
CA THR A 140 -17.15 -11.47 3.01
C THR A 140 -17.46 -10.88 1.63
N GLY A 141 -17.14 -9.61 1.41
CA GLY A 141 -17.58 -8.88 0.21
C GLY A 141 -19.01 -8.36 0.33
N ASP A 142 -19.52 -8.18 1.55
CA ASP A 142 -20.80 -7.51 1.78
C ASP A 142 -20.57 -6.00 1.86
N LYS A 143 -20.77 -5.31 0.73
CA LYS A 143 -20.46 -3.88 0.59
C LYS A 143 -21.11 -3.04 1.69
N GLY A 144 -20.34 -2.13 2.28
CA GLY A 144 -20.74 -1.32 3.43
C GLY A 144 -20.46 -1.98 4.79
N GLY A 145 -19.89 -3.18 4.82
CA GLY A 145 -19.53 -3.88 6.07
C GLY A 145 -18.27 -3.35 6.76
N SER A 146 -17.47 -2.51 6.09
CA SER A 146 -16.24 -1.95 6.66
C SER A 146 -16.51 -0.80 7.60
N LYS A 147 -15.80 -0.77 8.73
CA LYS A 147 -15.78 0.35 9.66
C LYS A 147 -14.37 0.56 10.18
N TYR A 148 -13.91 1.80 10.23
CA TYR A 148 -12.60 2.14 10.74
C TYR A 148 -12.65 3.52 11.39
N GLN A 149 -12.61 3.55 12.71
CA GLN A 149 -12.55 4.76 13.50
C GLN A 149 -11.55 4.55 14.63
N LEU A 150 -10.68 5.53 14.86
CA LEU A 150 -9.58 5.46 15.80
C LEU A 150 -9.60 6.69 16.69
N LYS A 151 -9.73 6.45 18.00
CA LYS A 151 -9.77 7.50 19.03
C LYS A 151 -8.52 8.37 18.97
N GLY A 152 -8.71 9.68 18.88
CA GLY A 152 -7.64 10.67 18.80
C GLY A 152 -6.90 10.71 17.46
N VAL A 153 -7.39 10.00 16.44
CA VAL A 153 -6.87 10.02 15.06
C VAL A 153 -7.96 10.53 14.13
N GLY A 154 -9.03 9.74 13.90
CA GLY A 154 -10.03 10.02 12.88
C GLY A 154 -10.85 8.78 12.52
N GLN A 155 -11.77 8.94 11.58
CA GLN A 155 -12.53 7.84 10.96
C GLN A 155 -12.33 7.84 9.45
N ARG A 156 -12.34 6.66 8.84
CA ARG A 156 -12.39 6.55 7.37
C ARG A 156 -13.81 6.82 6.89
N GLU A 157 -13.94 7.76 5.97
CA GLU A 157 -15.20 8.08 5.32
C GLU A 157 -15.32 7.34 4.00
N PHE A 158 -16.50 6.77 3.77
CA PHE A 158 -16.78 5.90 2.64
C PHE A 158 -17.80 6.52 1.67
N ASP A 159 -18.50 7.57 2.11
CA ASP A 159 -19.39 8.40 1.29
C ASP A 159 -18.61 9.48 0.54
N VAL A 160 -17.71 9.02 -0.33
CA VAL A 160 -16.97 9.85 -1.30
C VAL A 160 -17.39 9.44 -2.70
N ASP A 161 -17.35 10.37 -3.65
CA ASP A 161 -17.68 10.11 -5.07
C ASP A 161 -16.56 9.35 -5.78
N VAL A 162 -16.25 8.14 -5.29
CA VAL A 162 -15.20 7.25 -5.75
C VAL A 162 -15.75 5.82 -5.79
N PRO A 163 -15.61 5.09 -6.92
CA PRO A 163 -16.06 3.71 -7.01
C PRO A 163 -15.39 2.80 -5.98
N ARG A 164 -16.13 1.82 -5.47
CA ARG A 164 -15.65 0.83 -4.49
C ARG A 164 -16.08 -0.58 -4.87
N THR A 165 -15.19 -1.55 -4.66
CA THR A 165 -15.50 -2.98 -4.77
C THR A 165 -16.46 -3.44 -3.68
N ASP A 166 -16.93 -4.68 -3.79
CA ASP A 166 -17.75 -5.35 -2.76
C ASP A 166 -17.04 -5.48 -1.40
N TRP A 167 -15.70 -5.47 -1.39
CA TRP A 167 -14.87 -5.44 -0.18
C TRP A 167 -14.59 -4.02 0.34
N ASP A 168 -15.36 -3.02 -0.10
CA ASP A 168 -15.21 -1.60 0.21
C ASP A 168 -13.89 -0.95 -0.24
N TRP A 169 -13.08 -1.63 -1.06
CA TRP A 169 -11.81 -1.05 -1.54
C TRP A 169 -12.07 -0.02 -2.62
N MET A 170 -11.58 1.21 -2.40
CA MET A 170 -11.70 2.34 -3.31
C MET A 170 -10.83 2.20 -4.54
N ILE A 171 -11.40 2.53 -5.70
CA ILE A 171 -10.71 2.56 -6.98
C ILE A 171 -10.36 4.02 -7.26
N TYR A 172 -9.17 4.43 -6.80
CA TYR A 172 -8.68 5.79 -6.98
C TYR A 172 -7.24 5.79 -7.51
N PRO A 173 -7.04 5.71 -8.84
CA PRO A 173 -5.72 5.64 -9.45
C PRO A 173 -4.84 6.86 -9.11
N GLN A 174 -5.42 8.07 -9.06
CA GLN A 174 -4.68 9.30 -8.76
C GLN A 174 -3.89 9.22 -7.44
N GLY A 175 -4.38 8.46 -6.45
CA GLY A 175 -3.65 8.24 -5.21
C GLY A 175 -2.28 7.60 -5.39
N LEU A 176 -2.12 6.71 -6.37
CA LEU A 176 -0.82 6.11 -6.67
C LEU A 176 0.16 7.16 -7.18
N TYR A 177 -0.28 8.04 -8.08
CA TYR A 177 0.54 9.16 -8.55
C TYR A 177 0.97 10.06 -7.41
N ASP A 178 0.01 10.48 -6.58
CA ASP A 178 0.28 11.37 -5.45
C ASP A 178 1.28 10.75 -4.47
N GLN A 179 1.18 9.43 -4.24
CA GLN A 179 2.10 8.72 -3.35
C GLN A 179 3.50 8.58 -3.95
N ILE A 180 3.61 8.30 -5.25
CA ILE A 180 4.91 8.26 -5.95
C ILE A 180 5.57 9.63 -5.84
N MET A 181 4.85 10.70 -6.20
CA MET A 181 5.40 12.07 -6.21
C MET A 181 5.73 12.57 -4.80
N ARG A 182 4.95 12.14 -3.79
CA ARG A 182 5.29 12.38 -2.40
C ARG A 182 6.63 11.74 -2.02
N VAL A 183 6.86 10.47 -2.36
CA VAL A 183 8.14 9.81 -2.07
C VAL A 183 9.29 10.54 -2.75
N VAL A 184 9.12 10.92 -4.03
CA VAL A 184 10.13 11.68 -4.79
C VAL A 184 10.49 13.00 -4.08
N LYS A 185 9.49 13.70 -3.56
CA LYS A 185 9.66 14.99 -2.88
C LYS A 185 10.25 14.86 -1.48
N ASP A 186 9.69 13.97 -0.66
CA ASP A 186 9.99 13.88 0.77
C ASP A 186 11.28 13.08 1.04
N TYR A 187 11.62 12.13 0.16
CA TYR A 187 12.74 11.20 0.32
C TYR A 187 13.54 11.08 -1.00
N PRO A 188 14.29 12.12 -1.42
CA PRO A 188 14.95 12.15 -2.73
C PRO A 188 16.04 11.08 -2.92
N ASN A 189 16.47 10.41 -1.84
CA ASN A 189 17.34 9.23 -1.84
C ASN A 189 16.58 7.91 -2.03
N TYR A 190 15.35 7.93 -2.57
CA TYR A 190 14.59 6.71 -2.88
C TYR A 190 15.20 5.82 -3.97
N HIS A 191 16.15 6.37 -4.75
CA HIS A 191 16.84 5.76 -5.90
C HIS A 191 15.92 5.30 -7.04
N LYS A 192 15.12 4.26 -6.84
CA LYS A 192 14.31 3.58 -7.85
C LYS A 192 12.98 3.14 -7.24
N ILE A 193 11.89 3.20 -7.98
CA ILE A 193 10.59 2.66 -7.55
C ILE A 193 10.20 1.46 -8.41
N TYR A 194 9.68 0.43 -7.77
CA TYR A 194 8.88 -0.63 -8.40
C TYR A 194 7.48 -0.60 -7.80
N ILE A 195 6.45 -0.69 -8.64
CA ILE A 195 5.09 -0.97 -8.14
C ILE A 195 5.02 -2.48 -7.95
N THR A 196 5.27 -2.94 -6.73
CA THR A 196 5.48 -4.36 -6.41
C THR A 196 4.19 -5.12 -6.18
N GLU A 197 3.09 -4.42 -5.89
CA GLU A 197 1.74 -4.96 -5.96
C GLU A 197 0.73 -3.88 -6.34
N ASN A 198 -0.13 -4.21 -7.31
CA ASN A 198 -1.37 -3.50 -7.61
C ASN A 198 -2.32 -4.47 -8.35
N GLY A 199 -3.62 -4.40 -8.09
CA GLY A 199 -4.58 -5.27 -8.77
C GLY A 199 -5.99 -5.18 -8.23
N LEU A 200 -6.94 -5.75 -8.98
CA LEU A 200 -8.35 -5.74 -8.63
C LEU A 200 -8.83 -7.15 -8.24
N GLY A 201 -9.26 -7.27 -6.99
CA GLY A 201 -9.81 -8.49 -6.42
C GLY A 201 -11.32 -8.45 -6.36
N TYR A 202 -12.00 -9.39 -7.03
CA TYR A 202 -13.46 -9.52 -6.99
C TYR A 202 -13.88 -10.96 -7.37
N LYS A 203 -15.19 -11.22 -7.38
CA LYS A 203 -15.75 -12.53 -7.76
C LYS A 203 -15.79 -12.65 -9.27
N ASP A 204 -14.83 -13.38 -9.84
CA ASP A 204 -14.83 -13.70 -11.27
C ASP A 204 -15.92 -14.74 -11.61
N GLU A 205 -16.57 -14.57 -12.76
CA GLU A 205 -17.46 -15.57 -13.36
C GLU A 205 -16.68 -16.39 -14.41
N PHE A 206 -16.56 -17.71 -14.20
CA PHE A 206 -15.89 -18.60 -15.14
C PHE A 206 -16.86 -19.06 -16.24
N ILE A 207 -16.48 -18.85 -17.49
CA ILE A 207 -17.28 -19.18 -18.67
C ILE A 207 -16.84 -20.55 -19.20
N GLU A 208 -17.52 -21.61 -18.79
CA GLU A 208 -17.15 -23.00 -19.10
C GLU A 208 -16.99 -23.28 -20.60
N SER A 209 -17.88 -22.73 -21.43
CA SER A 209 -17.85 -22.94 -22.89
C SER A 209 -16.62 -22.34 -23.57
N GLU A 210 -16.03 -21.31 -22.98
CA GLU A 210 -14.86 -20.59 -23.50
C GLU A 210 -13.59 -20.86 -22.70
N LYS A 211 -13.71 -21.53 -21.55
CA LYS A 211 -12.62 -21.83 -20.63
C LYS A 211 -11.83 -20.57 -20.21
N THR A 212 -12.55 -19.50 -19.87
CA THR A 212 -11.96 -18.20 -19.55
C THR A 212 -12.84 -17.37 -18.59
N VAL A 213 -12.38 -16.16 -18.26
CA VAL A 213 -13.13 -15.12 -17.53
C VAL A 213 -13.03 -13.82 -18.34
N HIS A 214 -14.16 -13.13 -18.52
CA HIS A 214 -14.20 -11.80 -19.16
C HIS A 214 -14.04 -10.70 -18.10
N ASP A 215 -12.81 -10.48 -17.64
CA ASP A 215 -12.48 -9.59 -16.53
C ASP A 215 -12.16 -8.15 -16.95
N ASP A 216 -13.08 -7.53 -17.70
CA ASP A 216 -12.92 -6.16 -18.19
C ASP A 216 -12.71 -5.12 -17.08
N ALA A 217 -13.33 -5.31 -15.91
CA ALA A 217 -13.12 -4.44 -14.76
C ALA A 217 -11.66 -4.50 -14.25
N ARG A 218 -11.02 -5.67 -14.30
CA ARG A 218 -9.60 -5.83 -13.94
C ARG A 218 -8.69 -5.14 -14.94
N ILE A 219 -8.98 -5.29 -16.24
CA ILE A 219 -8.25 -4.61 -17.31
C ILE A 219 -8.35 -3.10 -17.12
N ASP A 220 -9.56 -2.57 -16.92
CA ASP A 220 -9.78 -1.14 -16.77
C ASP A 220 -9.07 -0.57 -15.53
N TYR A 221 -9.15 -1.27 -14.38
CA TYR A 221 -8.43 -0.89 -13.16
C TYR A 221 -6.91 -0.80 -13.41
N VAL A 222 -6.32 -1.86 -13.97
CA VAL A 222 -4.86 -1.92 -14.20
C VAL A 222 -4.44 -0.86 -15.23
N ARG A 223 -5.22 -0.68 -16.30
CA ARG A 223 -4.99 0.35 -17.31
C ARG A 223 -4.97 1.75 -16.71
N GLN A 224 -5.93 2.08 -15.86
CA GLN A 224 -5.99 3.38 -15.19
C GLN A 224 -4.75 3.61 -14.29
N HIS A 225 -4.31 2.60 -13.54
CA HIS A 225 -3.11 2.71 -12.69
C HIS A 225 -1.82 2.82 -13.49
N LEU A 226 -1.71 2.11 -14.61
CA LEU A 226 -0.55 2.25 -15.52
C LEU A 226 -0.47 3.63 -16.16
N ASN A 227 -1.60 4.25 -16.49
CA ASN A 227 -1.62 5.62 -17.03
C ASN A 227 -1.04 6.62 -16.03
N VAL A 228 -1.47 6.57 -14.76
CA VAL A 228 -0.94 7.49 -13.74
C VAL A 228 0.53 7.20 -13.39
N ILE A 229 1.00 5.94 -13.50
CA ILE A 229 2.42 5.60 -13.39
C ILE A 229 3.21 6.22 -14.56
N ALA A 230 2.67 6.15 -15.79
CA ALA A 230 3.30 6.76 -16.96
C ALA A 230 3.41 8.28 -16.82
N ASP A 231 2.37 8.93 -16.27
CA ASP A 231 2.40 10.35 -15.93
C ASP A 231 3.45 10.66 -14.85
N ALA A 232 3.53 9.86 -13.78
CA ALA A 232 4.57 10.05 -12.75
C ALA A 232 5.99 9.90 -13.32
N ILE A 233 6.22 8.95 -14.24
CA ILE A 233 7.50 8.79 -14.94
C ILE A 233 7.82 10.03 -15.77
N LYS A 234 6.84 10.54 -16.52
CA LYS A 234 6.98 11.76 -17.33
C LYS A 234 7.31 12.97 -16.46
N ASP A 235 6.77 13.02 -15.25
CA ASP A 235 6.98 14.10 -14.28
C ASP A 235 8.22 13.89 -13.39
N GLY A 236 9.06 12.90 -13.71
CA GLY A 236 10.42 12.74 -13.20
C GLY A 236 10.62 11.63 -12.17
N ALA A 237 9.58 10.85 -11.84
CA ALA A 237 9.72 9.70 -10.94
C ALA A 237 10.48 8.54 -11.61
N ASN A 238 11.42 7.94 -10.88
CA ASN A 238 12.24 6.83 -11.39
C ASN A 238 11.57 5.46 -11.21
N VAL A 239 10.38 5.26 -11.79
CA VAL A 239 9.66 3.98 -11.75
C VAL A 239 10.20 3.03 -12.82
N LYS A 240 10.51 1.77 -12.45
CA LYS A 240 11.19 0.78 -13.32
C LYS A 240 10.44 -0.51 -13.56
N GLY A 241 9.29 -0.72 -12.94
CA GLY A 241 8.49 -1.89 -13.19
C GLY A 241 7.19 -1.90 -12.42
N TYR A 242 6.30 -2.77 -12.88
CA TYR A 242 4.97 -2.97 -12.35
C TYR A 242 4.73 -4.48 -12.22
N PHE A 243 4.26 -4.89 -11.06
CA PHE A 243 3.97 -6.27 -10.71
C PHE A 243 2.50 -6.36 -10.32
N ILE A 244 1.70 -7.02 -11.16
CA ILE A 244 0.30 -7.24 -10.88
C ILE A 244 0.14 -8.23 -9.72
N TRP A 245 -0.68 -7.87 -8.74
CA TRP A 245 -1.20 -8.82 -7.78
C TRP A 245 -2.51 -9.40 -8.33
N SER A 246 -2.58 -10.65 -8.75
CA SER A 246 -1.53 -11.69 -8.71
C SER A 246 -1.31 -12.30 -10.10
N LEU A 247 -0.25 -13.11 -10.23
CA LEU A 247 -0.01 -13.86 -11.46
C LEU A 247 -1.18 -14.81 -11.75
N MET A 248 -1.51 -15.68 -10.81
CA MET A 248 -2.64 -16.60 -10.86
C MET A 248 -3.53 -16.42 -9.64
N ASP A 249 -4.75 -16.97 -9.67
CA ASP A 249 -5.62 -16.95 -8.49
C ASP A 249 -4.98 -17.70 -7.31
N VAL A 250 -4.99 -17.04 -6.16
CA VAL A 250 -4.50 -17.52 -4.88
C VAL A 250 -5.53 -17.23 -3.80
N PHE A 251 -5.39 -17.91 -2.66
CA PHE A 251 -6.16 -17.59 -1.45
C PHE A 251 -5.80 -16.19 -0.94
N SER A 252 -6.82 -15.39 -0.57
CA SER A 252 -6.64 -14.16 0.21
C SER A 252 -6.65 -14.47 1.70
N TRP A 253 -5.63 -14.00 2.41
CA TRP A 253 -5.42 -14.21 3.85
C TRP A 253 -6.66 -14.00 4.72
N SER A 254 -7.48 -12.98 4.42
CA SER A 254 -8.67 -12.64 5.19
C SER A 254 -9.98 -12.74 4.40
N ASN A 255 -9.95 -13.12 3.11
CA ASN A 255 -11.15 -13.16 2.25
C ASN A 255 -11.39 -14.53 1.59
N GLY A 256 -10.58 -15.54 1.91
CA GLY A 256 -10.74 -16.88 1.35
C GLY A 256 -10.42 -16.93 -0.15
N TYR A 257 -11.08 -17.85 -0.87
CA TYR A 257 -10.86 -18.10 -2.29
C TYR A 257 -11.83 -17.34 -3.22
N GLU A 258 -12.80 -16.61 -2.66
CA GLU A 258 -13.80 -15.88 -3.45
C GLU A 258 -13.23 -14.61 -4.09
N LYS A 259 -12.31 -13.92 -3.40
CA LYS A 259 -11.69 -12.69 -3.89
C LYS A 259 -10.50 -12.99 -4.79
N ARG A 260 -10.76 -13.16 -6.09
CA ARG A 260 -9.77 -13.56 -7.10
C ARG A 260 -9.11 -12.35 -7.75
N TYR A 261 -7.80 -12.44 -7.98
CA TYR A 261 -6.95 -11.36 -8.49
C TYR A 261 -6.17 -11.73 -9.76
N GLY A 262 -6.04 -13.02 -10.06
CA GLY A 262 -5.05 -13.53 -11.00
C GLY A 262 -5.27 -13.08 -12.45
N LEU A 263 -4.20 -12.96 -13.22
CA LEU A 263 -4.28 -13.01 -14.69
C LEU A 263 -4.72 -14.41 -15.18
N PHE A 264 -4.34 -15.45 -14.43
CA PHE A 264 -4.75 -16.82 -14.70
C PHE A 264 -5.77 -17.30 -13.66
N TYR A 265 -6.94 -17.70 -14.12
CA TYR A 265 -7.93 -18.38 -13.30
C TYR A 265 -7.40 -19.74 -12.87
N VAL A 266 -7.62 -20.11 -11.61
CA VAL A 266 -7.29 -21.43 -11.07
C VAL A 266 -8.58 -22.12 -10.67
N ASP A 267 -8.88 -23.24 -11.29
CA ASP A 267 -9.83 -24.19 -10.73
C ASP A 267 -9.15 -24.82 -9.51
N PHE A 268 -9.67 -24.54 -8.31
CA PHE A 268 -9.03 -25.00 -7.08
C PHE A 268 -9.22 -26.50 -6.82
N GLU A 269 -10.24 -27.14 -7.42
CA GLU A 269 -10.48 -28.57 -7.29
C GLU A 269 -9.50 -29.37 -8.17
N THR A 270 -9.38 -28.99 -9.44
CA THR A 270 -8.54 -29.72 -10.41
C THR A 270 -7.12 -29.18 -10.51
N GLN A 271 -6.88 -27.95 -10.03
CA GLN A 271 -5.63 -27.21 -10.23
C GLN A 271 -5.34 -26.89 -11.71
N GLU A 272 -6.34 -26.96 -12.59
CA GLU A 272 -6.17 -26.47 -13.96
C GLU A 272 -6.11 -24.94 -14.00
N ARG A 273 -5.34 -24.39 -14.96
CA ARG A 273 -5.10 -22.96 -15.13
C ARG A 273 -5.67 -22.48 -16.44
N TYR A 274 -6.39 -21.37 -16.39
CA TYR A 274 -7.10 -20.81 -17.54
C TYR A 274 -6.73 -19.32 -17.71
N PRO A 275 -6.19 -18.90 -18.86
CA PRO A 275 -5.91 -17.49 -19.09
C PRO A 275 -7.22 -16.70 -19.12
N LYS A 276 -7.33 -15.66 -18.28
CA LYS A 276 -8.44 -14.70 -18.33
C LYS A 276 -8.23 -13.73 -19.49
N LYS A 277 -9.25 -12.93 -19.83
CA LYS A 277 -9.13 -11.85 -20.83
C LYS A 277 -7.97 -10.91 -20.52
N SER A 278 -7.77 -10.57 -19.24
CA SER A 278 -6.67 -9.75 -18.75
C SER A 278 -5.27 -10.33 -19.04
N ALA A 279 -5.10 -11.66 -19.07
CA ALA A 279 -3.81 -12.26 -19.43
C ALA A 279 -3.39 -11.92 -20.86
N TYR A 280 -4.36 -11.93 -21.79
CA TYR A 280 -4.10 -11.56 -23.19
C TYR A 280 -3.86 -10.06 -23.35
N TRP A 281 -4.64 -9.22 -22.67
CA TRP A 281 -4.40 -7.78 -22.65
C TRP A 281 -3.02 -7.43 -22.06
N TYR A 282 -2.63 -8.08 -20.95
CA TYR A 282 -1.34 -7.87 -20.30
C TYR A 282 -0.17 -8.35 -21.17
N LYS A 283 -0.37 -9.42 -21.96
CA LYS A 283 0.59 -9.85 -22.99
C LYS A 283 0.79 -8.77 -24.06
N GLU A 284 -0.29 -8.21 -24.60
CA GLU A 284 -0.20 -7.15 -25.61
C GLU A 284 0.52 -5.91 -25.05
N LEU A 285 0.16 -5.50 -23.82
CA LEU A 285 0.86 -4.44 -23.10
C LEU A 285 2.37 -4.73 -22.97
N ALA A 286 2.76 -5.94 -22.59
CA ALA A 286 4.16 -6.31 -22.41
C ALA A 286 4.96 -6.32 -23.73
N GLU A 287 4.35 -6.76 -24.82
CA GLU A 287 4.97 -6.83 -26.15
C GLU A 287 5.07 -5.44 -26.82
N THR A 288 4.05 -4.61 -26.66
CA THR A 288 3.96 -3.29 -27.32
C THR A 288 4.50 -2.14 -26.47
N LYS A 289 4.43 -2.28 -25.14
CA LYS A 289 4.65 -1.20 -24.16
C LYS A 289 3.70 -0.01 -24.37
N GLU A 290 2.52 -0.26 -24.95
CA GLU A 290 1.46 0.73 -25.17
C GLU A 290 0.26 0.42 -24.27
N ILE A 291 -0.27 1.44 -23.60
CA ILE A 291 -1.47 1.34 -22.77
C ILE A 291 -2.69 1.63 -23.66
N LYS A 292 -3.43 0.58 -24.06
CA LYS A 292 -4.65 0.66 -24.87
C LYS A 292 -5.90 0.42 -24.02
#